data_AF-A0A8H7ADI3-F1
#
_entry.id   AF-A0A8H7ADI3-F1
#
_cell.length_a   1.000
_cell.length_b   1.000
_cell.length_c   1.000
_cell.angle_alpha   90.00
_cell.angle_beta   90.00
_cell.angle_gamma   90.00
#
_symmetry.space_group_name_H-M   'P 1'
#
loop_
_entity.id
_entity.type
_entity.pdbx_description
1 polymer ?
#
loop_
_entity_poly.entity_id
_entity_poly.type
_entity_poly.pdbx_seq_one_letter_code
_entity_poly.pdbx_strand_id
1 'polypeptide(L)'
;MPGDQRLGKCINKVLPKLKLTVWSELHQWDMRPKPHGLFEARRPIGSFHHSQGGQWGNADMIGMSSVATVAGDKSILRRWIFNSKSSGQRQDRDFWVLTNGYSITHYHINAGTSDLNFEHTEHTWEDAAEGYEECVGPLRPVDQKGVTKKRWLLRDATKVGANIHQFYWYESATANSVIEIVWLGEDPKSGALLE
;
A
#
# COMPACT_ATOMS: atom_id res chain seq x y z
N MET A 1 -14.03 9.22 -6.77
CA MET A 1 -14.90 9.22 -5.59
C MET A 1 -15.10 7.80 -5.09
N PRO A 2 -15.04 7.57 -3.76
CA PRO A 2 -15.30 6.28 -3.11
C PRO A 2 -16.63 5.62 -3.51
N GLY A 3 -16.71 4.29 -3.42
CA GLY A 3 -17.81 3.49 -3.95
C GLY A 3 -19.15 3.69 -3.24
N ASP A 4 -19.11 3.90 -1.94
CA ASP A 4 -20.24 4.30 -1.10
C ASP A 4 -20.85 5.64 -1.55
N GLN A 5 -20.00 6.62 -1.90
CA GLN A 5 -20.48 7.89 -2.46
C GLN A 5 -21.06 7.72 -3.87
N ARG A 6 -20.53 6.81 -4.69
CA ARG A 6 -21.11 6.47 -6.01
C ARG A 6 -22.50 5.87 -5.84
N LEU A 7 -22.66 4.91 -4.92
CA LEU A 7 -23.95 4.32 -4.59
C LEU A 7 -24.94 5.36 -4.07
N GLY A 8 -24.49 6.23 -3.16
CA GLY A 8 -25.28 7.35 -2.64
C GLY A 8 -25.82 8.26 -3.74
N LYS A 9 -25.00 8.62 -4.74
CA LYS A 9 -25.45 9.38 -5.91
C LYS A 9 -26.50 8.64 -6.74
N CYS A 10 -26.34 7.33 -6.95
CA CYS A 10 -27.32 6.51 -7.67
C CYS A 10 -28.66 6.45 -6.92
N ILE A 11 -28.63 6.21 -5.61
CA ILE A 11 -29.84 6.19 -4.78
C ILE A 11 -30.53 7.56 -4.81
N ASN A 12 -29.79 8.66 -4.64
CA ASN A 12 -30.36 10.00 -4.66
C ASN A 12 -31.04 10.34 -6.01
N LYS A 13 -30.54 9.80 -7.13
CA LYS A 13 -31.18 9.96 -8.43
C LYS A 13 -32.54 9.24 -8.53
N VAL A 14 -32.67 8.07 -7.92
CA VAL A 14 -33.89 7.23 -8.03
C VAL A 14 -34.89 7.52 -6.90
N LEU A 15 -34.40 7.83 -5.70
CA LEU A 15 -35.16 8.05 -4.48
C LEU A 15 -34.66 9.32 -3.75
N PRO A 16 -34.90 10.52 -4.30
CA PRO A 16 -34.34 11.77 -3.76
C PRO A 16 -34.87 12.14 -2.36
N LYS A 17 -35.98 11.53 -1.92
CA LYS A 17 -36.55 11.74 -0.58
C LYS A 17 -35.97 10.78 0.47
N LEU A 18 -35.23 9.75 0.05
CA LEU A 18 -34.63 8.78 0.95
C LEU A 18 -33.41 9.41 1.63
N LYS A 19 -33.45 9.49 2.96
CA LYS A 19 -32.31 9.95 3.76
C LYS A 19 -31.42 8.77 4.09
N LEU A 20 -30.24 8.73 3.49
CA LEU A 20 -29.22 7.74 3.81
C LEU A 20 -28.48 8.14 5.09
N THR A 21 -28.19 7.16 5.94
CA THR A 21 -27.21 7.34 7.02
C THR A 21 -25.83 7.19 6.39
N VAL A 22 -25.03 8.25 6.46
CA VAL A 22 -23.65 8.23 5.98
C VAL A 22 -22.77 7.62 7.07
N TRP A 23 -22.09 6.53 6.76
CA TRP A 23 -21.08 5.96 7.63
C TRP A 23 -19.71 6.34 7.11
N SER A 24 -19.15 7.43 7.65
CA SER A 24 -17.90 8.02 7.18
C SER A 24 -16.70 7.10 7.26
N GLU A 25 -16.76 6.02 8.06
CA GLU A 25 -15.66 5.09 8.32
C GLU A 25 -15.66 3.86 7.40
N LEU A 26 -16.74 3.64 6.62
CA LEU A 26 -16.89 2.45 5.79
C LEU A 26 -15.89 2.44 4.62
N HIS A 27 -15.52 3.63 4.13
CA HIS A 27 -14.45 3.88 3.17
C HIS A 27 -14.34 2.83 2.05
N GLN A 28 -15.37 2.68 1.21
CA GLN A 28 -15.31 1.71 0.11
C GLN A 28 -14.39 2.21 -1.01
N TRP A 29 -13.24 1.57 -1.16
CA TRP A 29 -12.21 2.03 -2.09
C TRP A 29 -12.44 1.55 -3.52
N ASP A 30 -13.21 2.35 -4.25
CA ASP A 30 -13.39 2.25 -5.69
C ASP A 30 -12.35 3.16 -6.39
N MET A 31 -11.08 2.72 -6.47
CA MET A 31 -9.98 3.49 -7.09
C MET A 31 -9.49 2.87 -8.40
N ARG A 32 -9.24 3.72 -9.40
CA ARG A 32 -8.75 3.33 -10.74
C ARG A 32 -7.70 4.28 -11.27
N PRO A 33 -6.81 3.77 -12.15
CA PRO A 33 -6.06 2.55 -11.98
C PRO A 33 -4.97 2.77 -10.90
N LYS A 34 -4.35 1.70 -10.40
CA LYS A 34 -3.13 1.78 -9.56
C LYS A 34 -3.29 2.52 -8.20
N PRO A 35 -4.02 1.95 -7.23
CA PRO A 35 -4.18 2.52 -5.89
C PRO A 35 -2.94 2.35 -4.99
N HIS A 36 -1.73 2.48 -5.53
CA HIS A 36 -0.47 2.29 -4.79
C HIS A 36 -0.38 3.15 -3.55
N GLY A 37 -0.73 4.44 -3.66
CA GLY A 37 -0.68 5.34 -2.53
C GLY A 37 -1.63 4.95 -1.40
N LEU A 38 -2.79 4.35 -1.71
CA LEU A 38 -3.71 3.84 -0.69
C LEU A 38 -3.08 2.72 0.13
N PHE A 39 -2.51 1.71 -0.53
CA PHE A 39 -1.88 0.57 0.14
C PHE A 39 -0.59 0.95 0.87
N GLU A 40 0.17 1.92 0.34
CA GLU A 40 1.42 2.41 0.94
C GLU A 40 1.18 3.49 2.02
N ALA A 41 -0.05 4.00 2.12
CA ALA A 41 -0.45 4.90 3.19
C ALA A 41 -0.51 4.14 4.50
N ARG A 42 -0.02 4.75 5.59
CA ARG A 42 -0.13 4.20 6.95
C ARG A 42 -1.55 4.39 7.50
N ARG A 43 -2.56 4.02 6.71
CA ARG A 43 -3.98 4.22 6.99
C ARG A 43 -4.68 2.86 7.06
N PRO A 44 -5.60 2.65 8.01
CA PRO A 44 -6.42 1.45 8.03
C PRO A 44 -7.24 1.34 6.74
N ILE A 45 -7.28 0.14 6.15
CA ILE A 45 -8.11 -0.17 5.00
C ILE A 45 -9.22 -1.11 5.51
N GLY A 46 -10.42 -0.57 5.72
CA GLY A 46 -11.56 -1.33 6.26
C GLY A 46 -12.25 -2.22 5.23
N SER A 47 -12.33 -1.78 3.97
CA SER A 47 -12.91 -2.56 2.87
C SER A 47 -12.21 -2.20 1.56
N PHE A 48 -11.94 -3.17 0.68
CA PHE A 48 -11.33 -2.91 -0.62
C PHE A 48 -12.12 -3.62 -1.72
N HIS A 49 -12.55 -2.88 -2.73
CA HIS A 49 -13.25 -3.45 -3.87
C HIS A 49 -12.23 -4.04 -4.84
N HIS A 50 -12.14 -5.38 -4.87
CA HIS A 50 -11.34 -6.10 -5.84
C HIS A 50 -12.25 -6.74 -6.90
N SER A 51 -11.97 -6.51 -8.18
CA SER A 51 -12.65 -7.20 -9.29
C SER A 51 -11.63 -7.86 -10.19
N GLN A 52 -11.71 -9.18 -10.36
CA GLN A 52 -10.90 -9.90 -11.35
C GLN A 52 -11.30 -9.46 -12.76
N GLY A 53 -10.33 -8.99 -13.56
CA GLY A 53 -10.56 -8.62 -14.98
C GLY A 53 -11.25 -7.27 -15.22
N GLY A 54 -11.36 -6.40 -14.20
CA GLY A 54 -11.96 -5.06 -14.33
C GLY A 54 -10.95 -3.91 -14.49
N GLN A 55 -11.45 -2.68 -14.59
CA GLN A 55 -10.64 -1.45 -14.55
C GLN A 55 -10.18 -1.05 -13.13
N TRP A 56 -10.49 -1.86 -12.12
CA TRP A 56 -10.22 -1.61 -10.70
C TRP A 56 -8.88 -2.22 -10.27
N GLY A 57 -8.31 -1.73 -9.16
CA GLY A 57 -6.98 -2.15 -8.70
C GLY A 57 -6.83 -3.68 -8.54
N ASN A 58 -5.89 -4.27 -9.28
CA ASN A 58 -5.55 -5.69 -9.21
C ASN A 58 -4.41 -5.90 -8.21
N ALA A 59 -4.74 -5.86 -6.92
CA ALA A 59 -3.80 -6.17 -5.84
C ALA A 59 -4.06 -7.61 -5.37
N ASP A 60 -3.01 -8.41 -5.20
CA ASP A 60 -3.12 -9.76 -4.67
C ASP A 60 -3.39 -9.73 -3.17
N MET A 61 -4.67 -9.70 -2.79
CA MET A 61 -5.10 -9.65 -1.39
C MET A 61 -4.74 -10.95 -0.63
N ILE A 62 -4.66 -12.08 -1.33
CA ILE A 62 -4.30 -13.38 -0.71
C ILE A 62 -2.81 -13.39 -0.39
N GLY A 63 -1.97 -13.07 -1.37
CA GLY A 63 -0.53 -12.96 -1.16
C GLY A 63 -0.17 -11.88 -0.14
N MET A 64 -0.90 -10.75 -0.15
CA MET A 64 -0.73 -9.65 0.80
C MET A 64 -0.99 -10.09 2.25
N SER A 65 -2.05 -10.86 2.47
CA SER A 65 -2.47 -11.29 3.82
C SER A 65 -1.75 -12.54 4.32
N SER A 66 -1.06 -13.28 3.46
CA SER A 66 -0.38 -14.55 3.79
C SER A 66 0.55 -14.46 5.02
N VAL A 67 1.25 -13.34 5.18
CA VAL A 67 2.18 -13.07 6.30
C VAL A 67 1.49 -13.06 7.67
N ALA A 68 0.18 -12.80 7.72
CA ALA A 68 -0.57 -12.81 8.97
C ALA A 68 -0.55 -14.19 9.66
N THR A 69 -0.35 -15.27 8.90
CA THR A 69 -0.22 -16.62 9.45
C THR A 69 1.03 -16.83 10.31
N VAL A 70 2.04 -15.95 10.18
CA VAL A 70 3.31 -16.01 10.92
C VAL A 70 3.47 -14.81 11.86
N ALA A 71 3.09 -13.61 11.43
CA ALA A 71 3.31 -12.36 12.17
C ALA A 71 2.03 -11.68 12.68
N GLY A 72 0.88 -12.34 12.55
CA GLY A 72 -0.44 -11.83 12.95
C GLY A 72 -1.01 -10.74 12.04
N ASP A 73 -2.30 -10.43 12.18
CA ASP A 73 -3.02 -9.52 11.26
C ASP A 73 -2.44 -8.09 11.22
N LYS A 74 -1.83 -7.64 12.32
CA LYS A 74 -1.18 -6.32 12.40
C LYS A 74 0.08 -6.21 11.54
N SER A 75 0.56 -7.32 10.97
CA SER A 75 1.67 -7.34 10.02
C SER A 75 1.24 -6.95 8.61
N ILE A 76 -0.04 -7.10 8.26
CA ILE A 76 -0.58 -6.77 6.93
C ILE A 76 -0.43 -5.26 6.70
N LEU A 77 0.18 -4.87 5.57
CA LEU A 77 0.46 -3.47 5.19
C LEU A 77 1.25 -2.67 6.24
N ARG A 78 1.86 -3.35 7.22
CA ARG A 78 2.79 -2.72 8.16
C ARG A 78 3.94 -2.12 7.36
N ARG A 79 4.33 -0.89 7.73
CA ARG A 79 5.37 -0.13 7.02
C ARG A 79 6.67 -0.08 7.81
N TRP A 80 7.79 -0.35 7.16
CA TRP A 80 9.13 -0.15 7.68
C TRP A 80 9.94 0.73 6.74
N ILE A 81 10.78 1.58 7.32
CA ILE A 81 11.70 2.44 6.57
C ILE A 81 13.12 2.01 6.94
N PHE A 82 13.93 1.71 5.92
CA PHE A 82 15.32 1.29 6.08
C PHE A 82 16.26 2.33 5.49
N ASN A 83 17.43 2.47 6.11
CA ASN A 83 18.48 3.38 5.66
C ASN A 83 18.10 4.87 5.62
N SER A 84 17.11 5.30 6.42
CA SER A 84 16.65 6.71 6.44
C SER A 84 17.56 7.67 7.21
N LYS A 85 18.85 7.35 7.40
CA LYS A 85 19.73 8.22 8.19
C LYS A 85 19.82 9.59 7.52
N SER A 86 19.50 10.64 8.26
CA SER A 86 19.48 12.00 7.77
C SER A 86 20.91 12.52 7.56
N SER A 87 21.37 12.61 6.31
CA SER A 87 22.59 13.35 5.94
C SER A 87 22.36 14.87 5.85
N GLY A 88 21.17 15.35 6.24
CA GLY A 88 20.70 16.71 6.00
C GLY A 88 20.42 16.94 4.51
N GLN A 89 19.81 18.08 4.17
CA GLN A 89 19.47 18.41 2.77
C GLN A 89 20.69 18.72 1.89
N ARG A 90 21.92 18.54 2.39
CA ARG A 90 23.16 18.90 1.70
C ARG A 90 23.75 17.75 0.88
N GLN A 91 23.21 16.54 1.00
CA GLN A 91 23.67 15.35 0.30
C GLN A 91 22.49 14.58 -0.25
N ASP A 92 22.77 13.75 -1.25
CA ASP A 92 21.80 12.77 -1.74
C ASP A 92 21.43 11.80 -0.61
N ARG A 93 20.19 11.31 -0.66
CA ARG A 93 19.61 10.43 0.36
C ARG A 93 18.91 9.27 -0.29
N ASP A 94 19.29 8.06 0.11
CA ASP A 94 18.75 6.81 -0.39
C ASP A 94 18.15 6.00 0.76
N PHE A 95 16.88 5.64 0.63
CA PHE A 95 16.22 4.82 1.62
C PHE A 95 15.15 3.93 1.00
N TRP A 96 14.77 2.92 1.76
CA TRP A 96 13.81 1.91 1.33
C TRP A 96 12.58 1.94 2.21
N VAL A 97 11.41 1.71 1.63
CA VAL A 97 10.15 1.57 2.33
C VAL A 97 9.55 0.23 1.97
N LEU A 98 9.41 -0.65 2.95
CA LEU A 98 8.62 -1.88 2.84
C LEU A 98 7.22 -1.59 3.35
N THR A 99 6.22 -1.88 2.51
CA THR A 99 4.82 -2.00 2.88
C THR A 99 4.45 -3.48 2.77
N ASN A 100 4.29 -4.14 3.91
CA ASN A 100 4.20 -5.60 3.95
C ASN A 100 3.10 -6.16 3.06
N GLY A 101 3.42 -7.15 2.24
CA GLY A 101 2.47 -7.79 1.36
C GLY A 101 2.01 -6.91 0.19
N TYR A 102 2.62 -5.76 -0.04
CA TYR A 102 2.26 -4.90 -1.17
C TYR A 102 3.45 -4.44 -2.00
N SER A 103 4.41 -3.73 -1.39
CA SER A 103 5.52 -3.16 -2.14
C SER A 103 6.79 -2.99 -1.32
N ILE A 104 7.91 -2.99 -2.03
CA ILE A 104 9.19 -2.47 -1.56
C ILE A 104 9.54 -1.31 -2.48
N THR A 105 9.75 -0.13 -1.92
CA THR A 105 10.00 1.08 -2.70
C THR A 105 11.33 1.70 -2.32
N HIS A 106 12.20 1.88 -3.31
CA HIS A 106 13.43 2.64 -3.18
C HIS A 106 13.18 4.10 -3.53
N TYR A 107 13.60 4.99 -2.64
CA TYR A 107 13.59 6.43 -2.85
C TYR A 107 15.02 6.96 -2.87
N HIS A 108 15.34 7.67 -3.94
CA HIS A 108 16.53 8.49 -4.05
C HIS A 108 16.09 9.95 -4.06
N ILE A 109 16.58 10.75 -3.12
CA ILE A 109 16.28 12.18 -3.02
C ILE A 109 17.58 12.96 -3.22
N ASN A 110 17.61 13.80 -4.24
CA ASN A 110 18.75 14.64 -4.58
C ASN A 110 19.06 15.63 -3.45
N ALA A 111 20.33 16.03 -3.34
CA ALA A 111 20.75 17.15 -2.51
C ALA A 111 19.92 18.42 -2.83
N GLY A 112 19.51 19.13 -1.80
CA GLY A 112 18.70 20.35 -1.88
C GLY A 112 17.19 20.12 -2.00
N THR A 113 16.73 18.87 -2.19
CA THR A 113 15.29 18.55 -2.21
C THR A 113 14.74 18.37 -0.78
N SER A 114 13.51 18.80 -0.54
CA SER A 114 12.82 18.57 0.75
C SER A 114 12.53 17.09 0.98
N ASP A 115 12.43 16.67 2.25
CA ASP A 115 12.02 15.31 2.58
C ASP A 115 10.58 15.00 2.14
N LEU A 116 10.34 13.71 1.89
CA LEU A 116 9.01 13.20 1.61
C LEU A 116 8.16 13.15 2.88
N ASN A 117 6.96 13.73 2.81
CA ASN A 117 6.00 13.60 3.90
C ASN A 117 5.24 12.27 3.80
N PHE A 118 5.66 11.27 4.58
CA PHE A 118 5.04 9.94 4.63
C PHE A 118 3.73 9.87 5.44
N GLU A 119 3.30 10.98 6.05
CA GLU A 119 1.96 11.12 6.63
C GLU A 119 0.92 11.55 5.57
N HIS A 120 1.39 12.02 4.40
CA HIS A 120 0.54 12.29 3.25
C HIS A 120 0.44 11.07 2.33
N THR A 121 -0.76 10.82 1.82
CA THR A 121 -1.03 9.75 0.87
C THR A 121 -0.59 10.16 -0.53
N GLU A 122 0.14 9.29 -1.22
CA GLU A 122 0.51 9.55 -2.62
C GLU A 122 -0.72 9.44 -3.51
N HIS A 123 -1.05 10.48 -4.28
CA HIS A 123 -2.23 10.45 -5.16
C HIS A 123 -1.92 9.68 -6.45
N THR A 124 -1.92 8.35 -6.40
CA THR A 124 -1.50 7.49 -7.54
C THR A 124 -2.63 7.05 -8.47
N TRP A 125 -3.88 7.35 -8.12
CA TRP A 125 -5.07 7.02 -8.92
C TRP A 125 -5.50 8.19 -9.80
N GLU A 126 -6.29 7.92 -10.84
CA GLU A 126 -6.71 8.92 -11.84
C GLU A 126 -7.87 9.81 -11.38
N ASP A 127 -8.78 9.27 -10.54
CA ASP A 127 -9.91 10.06 -10.05
C ASP A 127 -9.40 11.32 -9.32
N ALA A 128 -10.14 12.42 -9.46
CA ALA A 128 -9.86 13.66 -8.72
C ALA A 128 -9.72 13.41 -7.21
N ALA A 129 -8.83 14.18 -6.58
CA ALA A 129 -8.55 14.13 -5.14
C ALA A 129 -9.81 14.38 -4.29
N GLU A 130 -10.73 15.19 -4.80
CA GLU A 130 -11.95 15.60 -4.12
C GLU A 130 -12.77 14.38 -3.67
N GLY A 131 -13.12 14.38 -2.38
CA GLY A 131 -13.88 13.30 -1.74
C GLY A 131 -13.06 12.09 -1.30
N TYR A 132 -11.75 12.04 -1.57
CA TYR A 132 -10.85 11.03 -1.00
C TYR A 132 -10.10 11.53 0.25
N GLU A 133 -9.77 12.82 0.33
CA GLU A 133 -8.92 13.40 1.39
C GLU A 133 -9.47 13.18 2.81
N GLU A 134 -10.79 13.18 2.97
CA GLU A 134 -11.44 12.85 4.25
C GLU A 134 -11.11 11.43 4.73
N CYS A 135 -10.84 10.53 3.79
CA CYS A 135 -10.66 9.10 4.04
C CYS A 135 -9.17 8.70 4.04
N VAL A 136 -8.38 9.21 3.08
CA VAL A 136 -6.94 8.87 2.97
C VAL A 136 -6.01 9.92 3.58
N GLY A 137 -6.57 11.02 4.10
CA GLY A 137 -5.81 12.14 4.62
C GLY A 137 -5.25 13.05 3.52
N PRO A 138 -4.39 14.01 3.90
CA PRO A 138 -3.81 14.96 2.94
C PRO A 138 -3.01 14.22 1.87
N LEU A 139 -3.11 14.70 0.64
CA LEU A 139 -2.42 14.09 -0.49
C LEU A 139 -1.05 14.73 -0.73
N ARG A 140 -0.19 13.96 -1.40
CA ARG A 140 1.05 14.44 -2.01
C ARG A 140 1.11 13.97 -3.47
N PRO A 141 1.76 14.73 -4.36
CA PRO A 141 1.90 14.33 -5.76
C PRO A 141 2.77 13.07 -5.90
N VAL A 142 2.51 12.32 -6.97
CA VAL A 142 3.30 11.13 -7.35
C VAL A 142 4.73 11.52 -7.67
N ASP A 143 4.89 12.58 -8.47
CA ASP A 143 6.17 13.09 -8.93
C ASP A 143 6.54 14.34 -8.13
N GLN A 144 7.70 14.29 -7.50
CA GLN A 144 8.27 15.40 -6.74
C GLN A 144 9.65 15.71 -7.29
N LYS A 145 9.91 17.01 -7.50
CA LYS A 145 11.16 17.45 -8.12
C LYS A 145 12.37 17.00 -7.28
N GLY A 146 13.32 16.32 -7.93
CA GLY A 146 14.52 15.79 -7.27
C GLY A 146 14.27 14.55 -6.41
N VAL A 147 13.14 13.86 -6.60
CA VAL A 147 12.86 12.54 -6.02
C VAL A 147 12.74 11.53 -7.15
N THR A 148 13.53 10.47 -7.08
CA THR A 148 13.41 9.30 -7.96
C THR A 148 12.89 8.12 -7.15
N LYS A 149 11.89 7.42 -7.68
CA LYS A 149 11.24 6.29 -7.02
C LYS A 149 11.28 5.05 -7.90
N LYS A 150 11.66 3.91 -7.32
CA LYS A 150 11.53 2.58 -7.93
C LYS A 150 10.71 1.68 -7.02
N ARG A 151 9.71 0.98 -7.57
CA ARG A 151 8.74 0.18 -6.80
C ARG A 151 8.77 -1.27 -7.27
N TRP A 152 9.08 -2.17 -6.35
CA TRP A 152 8.88 -3.60 -6.50
C TRP A 152 7.50 -3.93 -5.92
N LEU A 153 6.63 -4.54 -6.72
CA LEU A 153 5.29 -4.94 -6.29
C LEU A 153 5.27 -6.42 -5.93
N LEU A 154 4.48 -6.78 -4.91
CA LEU A 154 4.21 -8.18 -4.61
C LEU A 154 3.64 -8.87 -5.86
N ARG A 155 4.27 -9.97 -6.26
CA ARG A 155 3.80 -10.82 -7.37
C ARG A 155 3.37 -12.20 -6.91
N ASP A 156 4.01 -12.72 -5.87
CA ASP A 156 3.72 -14.04 -5.36
C ASP A 156 4.04 -14.10 -3.86
N ALA A 157 3.30 -14.95 -3.15
CA ALA A 157 3.58 -15.31 -1.79
C ALA A 157 3.27 -16.79 -1.57
N THR A 158 4.24 -17.54 -1.07
CA THR A 158 4.09 -18.98 -0.87
C THR A 158 4.55 -19.41 0.51
N LYS A 159 3.93 -20.47 1.02
CA LYS A 159 4.30 -21.08 2.30
C LYS A 159 5.31 -22.19 2.05
N VAL A 160 6.46 -22.11 2.70
CA VAL A 160 7.51 -23.14 2.66
C VAL A 160 7.79 -23.60 4.10
N GLY A 161 7.30 -24.79 4.45
CA GLY A 161 7.35 -25.26 5.84
C GLY A 161 6.56 -24.34 6.77
N ALA A 162 7.21 -23.79 7.80
CA ALA A 162 6.64 -22.80 8.70
C ALA A 162 6.76 -21.35 8.18
N ASN A 163 7.53 -21.11 7.12
CA ASN A 163 7.87 -19.78 6.65
C ASN A 163 6.91 -19.30 5.57
N ILE A 164 6.81 -17.98 5.43
CA ILE A 164 6.15 -17.32 4.30
C ILE A 164 7.21 -16.59 3.48
N HIS A 165 7.27 -16.92 2.20
CA HIS A 165 8.15 -16.31 1.21
C HIS A 165 7.33 -15.36 0.35
N GLN A 166 7.71 -14.08 0.30
CA GLN A 166 7.07 -13.07 -0.53
C GLN A 166 8.05 -12.58 -1.60
N PHE A 167 7.62 -12.58 -2.85
CA PHE A 167 8.43 -12.19 -4.00
C PHE A 167 7.93 -10.86 -4.57
N TYR A 168 8.81 -9.86 -4.55
CA TYR A 168 8.54 -8.51 -5.02
C TYR A 168 9.32 -8.24 -6.30
N TRP A 169 8.63 -7.84 -7.35
CA TRP A 169 9.23 -7.70 -8.68
C TRP A 169 9.22 -6.25 -9.12
N TYR A 170 10.35 -5.82 -9.67
CA TYR A 170 10.47 -4.60 -10.45
C TYR A 170 10.77 -4.99 -11.88
N GLU A 171 9.92 -4.55 -12.79
CA GLU A 171 10.06 -4.77 -14.22
C GLU A 171 10.12 -3.42 -14.92
N SER A 172 11.17 -3.21 -15.72
CA SER A 172 11.28 -2.07 -16.61
C SER A 172 11.72 -2.52 -18.00
N ALA A 173 11.66 -1.62 -18.98
CA ALA A 173 12.15 -1.90 -20.32
C ALA A 173 13.66 -2.28 -20.37
N THR A 174 14.43 -1.93 -19.33
CA THR A 174 15.89 -2.05 -19.32
C THR A 174 16.44 -2.95 -18.21
N ALA A 175 15.65 -3.27 -17.19
CA ALA A 175 16.09 -4.09 -16.06
C ALA A 175 14.90 -4.76 -15.36
N ASN A 176 15.09 -6.02 -15.01
CA ASN A 176 14.21 -6.75 -14.12
C ASN A 176 14.98 -7.11 -12.85
N SER A 177 14.33 -7.02 -11.70
CA SER A 177 14.92 -7.46 -10.44
C SER A 177 13.84 -7.96 -9.49
N VAL A 178 14.22 -8.94 -8.66
CA VAL A 178 13.34 -9.58 -7.70
C VAL A 178 13.95 -9.44 -6.31
N ILE A 179 13.11 -9.13 -5.33
CA ILE A 179 13.46 -9.15 -3.91
C ILE A 179 12.58 -10.21 -3.25
N GLU A 180 13.20 -11.12 -2.52
CA GLU A 180 12.51 -12.09 -1.67
C GLU A 180 12.59 -11.64 -0.21
N ILE A 181 11.45 -11.66 0.48
CA ILE A 181 11.37 -11.54 1.93
C ILE A 181 10.87 -12.86 2.50
N VAL A 182 11.64 -13.40 3.43
CA VAL A 182 11.27 -14.63 4.15
C VAL A 182 10.87 -14.27 5.58
N TRP A 183 9.60 -14.52 5.90
CA TRP A 183 9.07 -14.43 7.25
C TRP A 183 9.23 -15.77 7.94
N LEU A 184 10.04 -15.81 8.98
CA LEU A 184 10.33 -17.01 9.74
C LEU A 184 9.16 -17.33 10.68
N GLY A 185 8.55 -18.50 10.48
CA GLY A 185 7.57 -19.04 11.42
C GLY A 185 8.21 -19.99 12.41
N GLU A 186 7.56 -20.17 13.54
CA GLU A 186 7.95 -21.19 14.51
C GLU A 186 7.65 -22.58 13.95
N ASP A 187 8.62 -23.49 14.04
CA ASP A 187 8.38 -24.90 13.72
C ASP A 187 7.53 -25.50 14.84
N PRO A 188 6.34 -26.06 14.56
CA PRO A 188 5.55 -26.75 15.58
C PRO A 188 6.32 -27.87 16.31
N LYS A 189 7.42 -28.37 15.73
CA LYS A 189 8.28 -29.41 16.30
C LYS A 189 9.39 -28.88 17.21
N SER A 190 9.67 -27.58 17.24
CA SER A 190 10.74 -26.99 18.05
C SER A 190 10.29 -26.66 19.47
N GLY A 191 9.42 -27.48 20.08
CA GLY A 191 8.86 -27.35 21.43
C GLY A 191 9.90 -27.29 22.55
N ALA A 192 10.76 -26.27 22.54
CA ALA A 192 11.48 -25.77 23.68
C ALA A 192 10.53 -24.80 24.39
N LEU A 193 9.83 -25.35 25.38
CA LEU A 193 9.23 -24.59 26.46
C LEU A 193 10.27 -23.58 26.97
N LEU A 194 10.03 -22.29 26.75
CA LEU A 194 10.67 -21.25 27.55
C LEU A 194 9.71 -20.94 28.69
N GLU A 195 10.06 -21.47 29.86
CA GLU A 195 9.56 -21.02 31.17
C GLU A 195 9.98 -19.57 31.45
#